data_AF-A0A957G150-F1
#
_entry.id   AF-A0A957G150-F1
#
_cell.length_a   1.000
_cell.length_b   1.000
_cell.length_c   1.000
_cell.angle_alpha   90.00
_cell.angle_beta   90.00
_cell.angle_gamma   90.00
#
_symmetry.space_group_name_H-M   'P 1'
#
loop_
_entity.id
_entity.type
_entity.pdbx_description
1 polymer ?
#
loop_
_entity_poly.entity_id
_entity_poly.type
_entity_poly.pdbx_seq_one_letter_code
_entity_poly.pdbx_strand_id
1 'polypeptide(L)'
;QVRGTVQADILKEDQAQNTCIFSTEFSLRLMGDVQQYFIDHDVRNFYSVSISGYHMAEAGANPITQLAFTLANGFTFLEYYAARGMDIDDFAPNFSYFFSNGIDPEYAVIGRVARRIWAKALKLKYGAGERAQKLKYHIQTSGRSLHAQEIGFNDIRTTLQALYAIYDNCNSLHTNAYDEAITTPTEESVRRAMAIQLIINRELGLAKNENPLQGSFVIEELTDLVEEAVLIEFDRLTERGGVLGAMETMYQRGKIQEESLHYEHLKHSGELPIIGVNTFLSDEGSPTVVPGEVIRATPEEKAYQIERLQALQAHRPDEAAAALARLQTVAMQQGNLFEALMAAVKFCSLGQITRALFQVGGQYRRSM
;
A
#
# COMPACT_ATOMS: atom_id res chain seq x y z
N GLN A 1 -9.81 -14.56 19.15
CA GLN A 1 -8.84 -13.51 18.80
C GLN A 1 -9.01 -13.14 17.34
N VAL A 2 -9.09 -11.85 17.00
CA VAL A 2 -9.23 -11.35 15.62
C VAL A 2 -7.86 -11.31 14.94
N ARG A 3 -7.80 -11.64 13.64
CA ARG A 3 -6.59 -11.52 12.80
C ARG A 3 -6.93 -10.73 11.55
N GLY A 4 -6.06 -9.82 11.12
CA GLY A 4 -6.30 -9.04 9.92
C GLY A 4 -5.33 -7.87 9.76
N THR A 5 -5.57 -7.06 8.74
CA THR A 5 -4.80 -5.86 8.42
C THR A 5 -5.78 -4.79 7.96
N VAL A 6 -5.60 -3.56 8.42
CA VAL A 6 -6.15 -2.36 7.76
C VAL A 6 -5.00 -1.63 7.08
N GLN A 7 -5.24 -1.11 5.88
CA GLN A 7 -4.18 -0.45 5.14
C GLN A 7 -3.73 0.85 5.80
N ALA A 8 -4.67 1.77 6.03
CA ALA A 8 -4.57 2.97 6.88
C ALA A 8 -3.35 3.90 6.71
N ASP A 9 -2.44 3.68 5.77
CA ASP A 9 -1.28 4.54 5.55
C ASP A 9 -1.70 5.85 4.88
N ILE A 10 -1.87 6.90 5.67
CA ILE A 10 -2.27 8.24 5.20
C ILE A 10 -1.15 8.97 4.45
N LEU A 11 0.13 8.64 4.71
CA LEU A 11 1.24 9.37 4.09
C LEU A 11 1.28 9.09 2.58
N LYS A 12 1.06 7.84 2.17
CA LYS A 12 0.93 7.51 0.74
C LYS A 12 -0.31 8.11 0.07
N GLU A 13 -1.36 8.42 0.83
CA GLU A 13 -2.60 8.98 0.27
C GLU A 13 -2.36 10.38 -0.27
N ASP A 14 -1.56 11.17 0.43
CA ASP A 14 -1.16 12.49 -0.03
C ASP A 14 -0.10 12.40 -1.15
N GLN A 15 0.83 11.45 -1.04
CA GLN A 15 1.93 11.30 -2.01
C GLN A 15 1.47 10.76 -3.37
N ALA A 16 0.50 9.83 -3.41
CA ALA A 16 0.13 9.13 -4.65
C ALA A 16 -1.37 8.81 -4.81
N GLN A 17 -2.04 8.23 -3.80
CA GLN A 17 -3.34 7.58 -4.00
C GLN A 17 -4.56 8.52 -3.98
N ASN A 18 -4.43 9.70 -3.39
CA ASN A 18 -5.41 10.79 -3.41
C ASN A 18 -6.76 10.48 -2.73
N THR A 19 -6.80 9.64 -1.69
CA THR A 19 -8.06 9.35 -0.95
C THR A 19 -8.15 10.02 0.43
N CYS A 20 -7.26 10.97 0.74
CA CYS A 20 -7.36 11.80 1.95
C CYS A 20 -8.70 12.56 2.02
N ILE A 21 -9.43 12.38 3.12
CA ILE A 21 -10.68 13.14 3.39
C ILE A 21 -10.55 14.11 4.57
N PHE A 22 -9.66 13.83 5.53
CA PHE A 22 -9.32 14.72 6.64
C PHE A 22 -7.94 15.35 6.45
N SER A 23 -7.59 16.36 7.23
CA SER A 23 -6.21 16.87 7.23
C SER A 23 -5.21 15.75 7.60
N THR A 24 -3.98 15.87 7.09
CA THR A 24 -2.91 14.89 7.35
C THR A 24 -2.66 14.74 8.84
N GLU A 25 -2.60 15.86 9.58
CA GLU A 25 -2.41 15.87 11.04
C GLU A 25 -3.54 15.14 11.78
N PHE A 26 -4.80 15.41 11.43
CA PHE A 26 -5.94 14.76 12.06
C PHE A 26 -5.95 13.24 11.80
N SER A 27 -5.59 12.85 10.58
CA SER A 27 -5.50 11.45 10.18
C SER A 27 -4.37 10.72 10.90
N LEU A 28 -3.18 11.34 11.03
CA LEU A 28 -2.06 10.79 11.80
C LEU A 28 -2.43 10.60 13.28
N ARG A 29 -3.13 11.59 13.86
CA ARG A 29 -3.68 11.45 15.22
C ARG A 29 -4.60 10.25 15.34
N LEU A 30 -5.56 10.09 14.41
CA LEU A 30 -6.49 8.97 14.42
C LEU A 30 -5.76 7.62 14.32
N MET A 31 -4.72 7.53 13.49
CA MET A 31 -3.89 6.32 13.39
C MET A 31 -3.18 6.00 14.71
N GLY A 32 -2.62 6.99 15.39
CA GLY A 32 -2.03 6.77 16.71
C GLY A 32 -3.08 6.40 17.77
N ASP A 33 -4.31 6.91 17.67
CA ASP A 33 -5.41 6.54 18.58
C ASP A 33 -5.81 5.07 18.40
N VAL A 34 -5.82 4.58 17.14
CA VAL A 34 -6.02 3.14 16.84
C VAL A 34 -4.90 2.31 17.47
N GLN A 35 -3.65 2.71 17.28
CA GLN A 35 -2.51 1.95 17.82
C GLN A 35 -2.49 1.96 19.35
N GLN A 36 -2.78 3.08 20.01
CA GLN A 36 -2.89 3.14 21.47
C GLN A 36 -3.99 2.19 21.97
N TYR A 37 -5.16 2.21 21.33
CA TYR A 37 -6.26 1.32 21.69
C TYR A 37 -5.86 -0.16 21.56
N PHE A 38 -5.06 -0.50 20.53
CA PHE A 38 -4.56 -1.86 20.34
C PHE A 38 -3.63 -2.28 21.47
N ILE A 39 -2.74 -1.39 21.93
CA ILE A 39 -1.85 -1.65 23.07
C ILE A 39 -2.69 -1.85 24.34
N ASP A 40 -3.59 -0.91 24.64
CA ASP A 40 -4.41 -0.92 25.85
C ASP A 40 -5.32 -2.16 25.96
N HIS A 41 -5.72 -2.75 24.82
CA HIS A 41 -6.62 -3.90 24.73
C HIS A 41 -5.95 -5.19 24.24
N ASP A 42 -4.61 -5.24 24.21
CA ASP A 42 -3.84 -6.42 23.85
C ASP A 42 -4.14 -6.98 22.44
N VAL A 43 -4.42 -6.12 21.46
CA VAL A 43 -4.72 -6.49 20.08
C VAL A 43 -3.41 -6.74 19.31
N ARG A 44 -2.84 -7.94 19.49
CA ARG A 44 -1.52 -8.32 18.94
C ARG A 44 -1.51 -8.97 17.55
N ASN A 45 -2.68 -9.34 17.05
CA ASN A 45 -2.81 -10.16 15.84
C ASN A 45 -3.45 -9.40 14.67
N PHE A 46 -3.64 -8.09 14.82
CA PHE A 46 -4.17 -7.20 13.79
C PHE A 46 -3.14 -6.12 13.47
N TYR A 47 -2.78 -5.97 12.21
CA TYR A 47 -1.87 -4.92 11.76
C TYR A 47 -2.65 -3.60 11.64
N SER A 48 -2.27 -2.61 12.43
CA SER A 48 -2.93 -1.29 12.52
C SER A 48 -2.64 -0.40 11.31
N VAL A 49 -1.55 -0.68 10.61
CA VAL A 49 -1.14 0.00 9.38
C VAL A 49 -0.42 -0.97 8.44
N SER A 50 -0.71 -0.87 7.15
CA SER A 50 0.08 -1.44 6.06
C SER A 50 0.75 -0.32 5.27
N ILE A 51 2.00 -0.03 5.63
CA ILE A 51 2.83 1.03 5.04
C ILE A 51 3.14 0.64 3.60
N SER A 52 2.68 1.42 2.63
CA SER A 52 2.49 0.92 1.27
C SER A 52 3.17 1.77 0.21
N GLY A 53 4.03 1.11 -0.56
CA GLY A 53 4.68 1.62 -1.76
C GLY A 53 3.97 1.28 -3.07
N TYR A 54 3.08 0.27 -3.05
CA TYR A 54 2.38 -0.20 -4.26
C TYR A 54 1.79 0.96 -5.06
N HIS A 55 1.01 1.81 -4.40
CA HIS A 55 0.31 2.95 -5.02
C HIS A 55 1.27 4.02 -5.56
N MET A 56 2.44 4.21 -4.92
CA MET A 56 3.46 5.13 -5.41
C MET A 56 4.10 4.61 -6.70
N ALA A 57 4.37 3.30 -6.77
CA ALA A 57 4.87 2.67 -7.99
C ALA A 57 3.85 2.69 -9.14
N GLU A 58 2.60 2.34 -8.85
CA GLU A 58 1.51 2.39 -9.83
C GLU A 58 1.26 3.82 -10.34
N ALA A 59 1.54 4.85 -9.53
CA ALA A 59 1.43 6.25 -9.94
C ALA A 59 2.60 6.75 -10.82
N GLY A 60 3.77 6.10 -10.79
CA GLY A 60 4.95 6.72 -11.37
C GLY A 60 6.30 6.20 -10.91
N ALA A 61 6.39 5.87 -9.62
CA ALA A 61 7.67 5.73 -8.95
C ALA A 61 8.45 4.52 -9.47
N ASN A 62 9.74 4.73 -9.72
CA ASN A 62 10.67 3.63 -9.95
C ASN A 62 10.86 2.80 -8.65
N PRO A 63 11.44 1.58 -8.71
CA PRO A 63 11.60 0.73 -7.53
C PRO A 63 12.39 1.36 -6.37
N ILE A 64 13.39 2.21 -6.65
CA ILE A 64 14.17 2.91 -5.62
C ILE A 64 13.30 3.92 -4.88
N THR A 65 12.61 4.78 -5.63
CA THR A 65 11.71 5.82 -5.09
C THR A 65 10.57 5.18 -4.30
N GLN A 66 9.97 4.11 -4.82
CA GLN A 66 8.98 3.33 -4.10
C GLN A 66 9.52 2.85 -2.74
N LEU A 67 10.66 2.16 -2.75
CA LEU A 67 11.21 1.55 -1.54
C LEU A 67 11.59 2.62 -0.51
N ALA A 68 12.29 3.67 -0.95
CA ALA A 68 12.71 4.76 -0.08
C ALA A 68 11.52 5.49 0.55
N PHE A 69 10.53 5.92 -0.23
CA PHE A 69 9.38 6.63 0.32
C PHE A 69 8.56 5.76 1.27
N THR A 70 8.43 4.47 0.97
CA THR A 70 7.70 3.54 1.82
C THR A 70 8.38 3.36 3.17
N LEU A 71 9.69 3.10 3.19
CA LEU A 71 10.44 2.95 4.45
C LEU A 71 10.49 4.26 5.23
N ALA A 72 10.64 5.40 4.55
CA ALA A 72 10.61 6.71 5.18
C ALA A 72 9.24 7.00 5.84
N ASN A 73 8.13 6.65 5.17
CA ASN A 73 6.79 6.71 5.76
C ASN A 73 6.71 5.82 7.01
N GLY A 74 7.25 4.59 6.93
CA GLY A 74 7.29 3.67 8.06
C GLY A 74 8.06 4.22 9.26
N PHE A 75 9.24 4.80 9.04
CA PHE A 75 9.99 5.49 10.09
C PHE A 75 9.27 6.72 10.62
N THR A 76 8.50 7.43 9.80
CA THR A 76 7.68 8.56 10.24
C THR A 76 6.58 8.11 11.21
N PHE A 77 5.89 7.00 10.92
CA PHE A 77 4.94 6.41 11.87
C PHE A 77 5.60 5.95 13.15
N LEU A 78 6.78 5.32 13.05
CA LEU A 78 7.54 4.85 14.21
C LEU A 78 7.92 6.02 15.13
N GLU A 79 8.51 7.08 14.58
CA GLU A 79 8.87 8.29 15.34
C GLU A 79 7.63 8.99 15.92
N TYR A 80 6.53 9.03 15.16
CA TYR A 80 5.26 9.62 15.64
C TYR A 80 4.68 8.84 16.83
N TYR A 81 4.66 7.50 16.79
CA TYR A 81 4.16 6.68 17.90
C TYR A 81 5.10 6.71 19.11
N ALA A 82 6.41 6.71 18.89
CA ALA A 82 7.39 6.88 19.96
C ALA A 82 7.26 8.25 20.64
N ALA A 83 7.05 9.34 19.87
CA ALA A 83 6.81 10.68 20.42
C ALA A 83 5.51 10.78 21.24
N ARG A 84 4.55 9.87 21.03
CA ARG A 84 3.35 9.73 21.86
C ARG A 84 3.58 8.92 23.15
N GLY A 85 4.80 8.41 23.37
CA GLY A 85 5.16 7.64 24.57
C GLY A 85 4.84 6.14 24.48
N MET A 86 4.57 5.60 23.28
CA MET A 86 4.37 4.16 23.09
C MET A 86 5.73 3.46 23.01
N ASP A 87 5.85 2.28 23.62
CA ASP A 87 7.04 1.43 23.47
C ASP A 87 7.10 0.86 22.04
N ILE A 88 8.27 0.92 21.41
CA ILE A 88 8.49 0.44 20.04
C ILE A 88 8.17 -1.05 19.91
N ASP A 89 8.46 -1.85 20.94
CA ASP A 89 8.19 -3.28 20.93
C ASP A 89 6.68 -3.61 21.02
N ASP A 90 5.85 -2.66 21.45
CA ASP A 90 4.40 -2.83 21.53
C ASP A 90 3.69 -2.56 20.19
N PHE A 91 4.27 -1.73 19.31
CA PHE A 91 3.62 -1.37 18.04
C PHE A 91 4.37 -1.80 16.77
N ALA A 92 5.70 -1.84 16.75
CA ALA A 92 6.46 -2.19 15.55
C ALA A 92 6.14 -3.59 15.02
N PRO A 93 5.87 -4.62 15.85
CA PRO A 93 5.41 -5.93 15.37
C PRO A 93 4.05 -5.92 14.66
N ASN A 94 3.25 -4.86 14.84
CA ASN A 94 1.95 -4.63 14.22
C ASN A 94 2.06 -3.78 12.94
N PHE A 95 3.26 -3.44 12.49
CA PHE A 95 3.47 -2.85 11.17
C PHE A 95 3.51 -3.96 10.12
N SER A 96 2.78 -3.74 9.03
CA SER A 96 2.93 -4.49 7.79
C SER A 96 3.41 -3.55 6.70
N TYR A 97 4.10 -4.10 5.71
CA TYR A 97 4.51 -3.37 4.52
C TYR A 97 3.83 -3.91 3.27
N PHE A 98 3.70 -3.07 2.24
CA PHE A 98 3.08 -3.47 0.98
C PHE A 98 3.76 -2.83 -0.23
N PHE A 99 4.47 -3.63 -1.03
CA PHE A 99 5.17 -3.18 -2.23
C PHE A 99 4.56 -3.73 -3.53
N SER A 100 4.80 -3.03 -4.64
CA SER A 100 4.60 -3.49 -6.02
C SER A 100 5.87 -4.19 -6.50
N ASN A 101 5.72 -5.25 -7.30
CA ASN A 101 6.80 -5.87 -8.06
C ASN A 101 6.59 -5.67 -9.57
N GLY A 102 7.50 -4.95 -10.22
CA GLY A 102 7.54 -4.76 -11.67
C GLY A 102 8.66 -5.58 -12.35
N ILE A 103 9.10 -5.11 -13.52
CA ILE A 103 10.05 -5.82 -14.38
C ILE A 103 11.51 -5.41 -14.12
N ASP A 104 11.73 -4.18 -13.65
CA ASP A 104 13.06 -3.64 -13.34
C ASP A 104 13.87 -4.55 -12.40
N PRO A 105 15.21 -4.61 -12.56
CA PRO A 105 16.04 -5.56 -11.83
C PRO A 105 15.95 -5.39 -10.31
N GLU A 106 15.79 -4.17 -9.80
CA GLU A 106 15.73 -3.84 -8.38
C GLU A 106 14.57 -4.54 -7.66
N TYR A 107 13.50 -4.91 -8.38
CA TYR A 107 12.38 -5.70 -7.82
C TYR A 107 12.79 -7.10 -7.36
N ALA A 108 13.92 -7.64 -7.86
CA ALA A 108 14.47 -8.91 -7.38
C ALA A 108 15.07 -8.83 -5.96
N VAL A 109 15.32 -7.61 -5.45
CA VAL A 109 15.97 -7.39 -4.14
C VAL A 109 15.19 -6.45 -3.21
N ILE A 110 14.06 -5.90 -3.64
CA ILE A 110 13.30 -4.90 -2.89
C ILE A 110 12.95 -5.35 -1.46
N GLY A 111 12.57 -6.62 -1.27
CA GLY A 111 12.18 -7.18 0.02
C GLY A 111 13.37 -7.41 0.94
N ARG A 112 14.48 -7.97 0.44
CA ARG A 112 15.71 -8.15 1.24
C ARG A 112 16.33 -6.83 1.66
N VAL A 113 16.33 -5.81 0.79
CA VAL A 113 16.82 -4.47 1.16
C VAL A 113 15.92 -3.86 2.23
N ALA A 114 14.59 -3.91 2.06
CA ALA A 114 13.63 -3.43 3.06
C ALA A 114 13.87 -4.07 4.43
N ARG A 115 14.00 -5.40 4.48
CA ARG A 115 14.27 -6.14 5.72
C ARG A 115 15.61 -5.75 6.35
N ARG A 116 16.66 -5.58 5.54
CA ARG A 116 18.02 -5.25 6.03
C ARG A 116 18.07 -3.86 6.63
N ILE A 117 17.52 -2.85 5.95
CA ILE A 117 17.45 -1.47 6.44
C ILE A 117 16.63 -1.40 7.74
N TRP A 118 15.42 -1.98 7.74
CA TRP A 118 14.55 -1.96 8.91
C TRP A 118 15.19 -2.66 10.11
N ALA A 119 15.70 -3.88 9.95
CA ALA A 119 16.31 -4.62 11.05
C ALA A 119 17.54 -3.89 11.63
N LYS A 120 18.39 -3.30 10.78
CA LYS A 120 19.54 -2.48 11.22
C LYS A 120 19.07 -1.26 12.01
N ALA A 121 18.10 -0.50 11.50
CA ALA A 121 17.60 0.70 12.18
C ALA A 121 16.96 0.36 13.54
N LEU A 122 16.07 -0.63 13.58
CA LEU A 122 15.37 -1.03 14.81
C LEU A 122 16.34 -1.54 15.88
N LYS A 123 17.39 -2.27 15.47
CA LYS A 123 18.41 -2.77 16.39
C LYS A 123 19.38 -1.69 16.87
N LEU A 124 19.96 -0.91 15.94
CA LEU A 124 21.10 -0.04 16.23
C LEU A 124 20.70 1.37 16.66
N LYS A 125 19.61 1.90 16.11
CA LYS A 125 19.12 3.26 16.41
C LYS A 125 18.07 3.23 17.52
N TYR A 126 17.11 2.31 17.43
CA TYR A 126 15.95 2.28 18.33
C TYR A 126 16.08 1.31 19.51
N GLY A 127 17.06 0.40 19.48
CA GLY A 127 17.26 -0.58 20.56
C GLY A 127 16.12 -1.58 20.75
N ALA A 128 15.28 -1.79 19.73
CA ALA A 128 14.08 -2.61 19.80
C ALA A 128 14.41 -4.11 19.81
N GLY A 129 13.51 -4.92 20.37
CA GLY A 129 13.61 -6.37 20.44
C GLY A 129 13.57 -7.07 19.08
N GLU A 130 13.91 -8.37 19.07
CA GLU A 130 14.05 -9.17 17.85
C GLU A 130 12.75 -9.22 17.01
N ARG A 131 11.59 -9.18 17.67
CA ARG A 131 10.30 -9.24 16.97
C ARG A 131 10.00 -7.96 16.19
N ALA A 132 10.36 -6.79 16.73
CA ALA A 132 10.19 -5.49 16.07
C ALA A 132 11.12 -5.34 14.85
N GLN A 133 12.27 -6.01 14.86
CA GLN A 133 13.23 -6.01 13.75
C GLN A 133 12.75 -6.79 12.51
N LYS A 134 11.71 -7.64 12.63
CA LYS A 134 11.21 -8.49 11.54
C LYS A 134 10.17 -7.76 10.69
N LEU A 135 10.64 -7.06 9.66
CA LEU A 135 9.76 -6.46 8.66
C LEU A 135 9.02 -7.54 7.87
N LYS A 136 7.69 -7.50 7.92
CA LYS A 136 6.81 -8.38 7.15
C LYS A 136 6.15 -7.57 6.05
N TYR A 137 6.03 -8.16 4.86
CA TYR A 137 5.45 -7.46 3.73
C TYR A 137 4.60 -8.34 2.83
N HIS A 138 3.63 -7.69 2.21
CA HIS A 138 2.88 -8.16 1.07
C HIS A 138 3.51 -7.62 -0.23
N ILE A 139 3.52 -8.45 -1.27
CA ILE A 139 3.82 -8.03 -2.65
C ILE A 139 2.57 -8.19 -3.49
N GLN A 140 2.30 -7.22 -4.34
CA GLN A 140 1.40 -7.38 -5.48
C GLN A 140 2.19 -7.15 -6.77
N THR A 141 1.94 -7.96 -7.80
CA THR A 141 2.49 -7.73 -9.14
C THR A 141 2.04 -6.36 -9.68
N SER A 142 2.82 -5.72 -10.55
CA SER A 142 2.51 -4.36 -10.99
C SER A 142 1.37 -4.34 -12.01
N GLY A 143 0.28 -3.65 -11.70
CA GLY A 143 -0.82 -3.43 -12.64
C GLY A 143 -0.43 -2.54 -13.83
N ARG A 144 0.45 -1.55 -13.59
CA ARG A 144 1.00 -0.66 -14.62
C ARG A 144 1.81 -1.38 -15.68
N SER A 145 2.41 -2.51 -15.33
CA SER A 145 3.13 -3.37 -16.28
C SER A 145 2.22 -4.20 -17.20
N LEU A 146 0.92 -4.26 -16.89
CA LEU A 146 -0.06 -4.98 -17.70
C LEU A 146 -0.71 -4.04 -18.70
N HIS A 147 -0.96 -4.55 -19.90
CA HIS A 147 -1.40 -3.74 -21.03
C HIS A 147 -2.73 -4.24 -21.58
N ALA A 148 -3.53 -3.33 -22.13
CA ALA A 148 -4.83 -3.66 -22.72
C ALA A 148 -4.69 -4.24 -24.14
N GLN A 149 -3.50 -4.14 -24.73
CA GLN A 149 -3.10 -4.80 -25.97
C GLN A 149 -2.40 -6.12 -25.64
N GLU A 150 -2.65 -7.14 -26.47
CA GLU A 150 -2.03 -8.47 -26.31
C GLU A 150 -2.11 -9.00 -24.86
N ILE A 151 -3.31 -8.96 -24.28
CA ILE A 151 -3.52 -9.28 -22.85
C ILE A 151 -3.02 -10.67 -22.45
N GLY A 152 -2.88 -11.61 -23.40
CA GLY A 152 -2.27 -12.91 -23.15
C GLY A 152 -0.82 -12.82 -22.65
N PHE A 153 -0.08 -11.75 -23.00
CA PHE A 153 1.29 -11.54 -22.54
C PHE A 153 1.37 -11.09 -21.08
N ASN A 154 0.27 -10.63 -20.49
CA ASN A 154 0.24 -10.19 -19.10
C ASN A 154 0.50 -11.34 -18.13
N ASP A 155 0.02 -12.55 -18.40
CA ASP A 155 0.34 -13.73 -17.56
C ASP A 155 1.85 -14.01 -17.50
N ILE A 156 2.58 -13.75 -18.58
CA ILE A 156 4.04 -13.93 -18.64
C ILE A 156 4.72 -12.92 -17.71
N ARG A 157 4.32 -11.64 -17.80
CA ARG A 157 4.83 -10.57 -16.93
C ARG A 157 4.55 -10.86 -15.46
N THR A 158 3.30 -11.20 -15.13
CA THR A 158 2.87 -11.56 -13.78
C THR A 158 3.63 -12.76 -13.25
N THR A 159 3.91 -13.77 -14.09
CA THR A 159 4.69 -14.96 -13.69
C THR A 159 6.12 -14.61 -13.25
N LEU A 160 6.80 -13.75 -14.01
CA LEU A 160 8.17 -13.32 -13.68
C LEU A 160 8.19 -12.47 -12.39
N GLN A 161 7.23 -11.57 -12.24
CA GLN A 161 7.10 -10.72 -11.04
C GLN A 161 6.79 -11.54 -9.78
N ALA A 162 5.91 -12.55 -9.90
CA ALA A 162 5.61 -13.51 -8.84
C ALA A 162 6.83 -14.34 -8.46
N LEU A 163 7.65 -14.73 -9.44
CA LEU A 163 8.88 -15.47 -9.20
C LEU A 163 9.88 -14.66 -8.37
N TYR A 164 10.10 -13.38 -8.70
CA TYR A 164 10.92 -12.49 -7.88
C TYR A 164 10.40 -12.38 -6.44
N ALA A 165 9.09 -12.21 -6.27
CA ALA A 165 8.48 -12.10 -4.94
C ALA A 165 8.68 -13.36 -4.09
N ILE A 166 8.54 -14.55 -4.69
CA ILE A 166 8.71 -15.84 -4.01
C ILE A 166 10.18 -16.12 -3.72
N TYR A 167 11.07 -15.89 -4.67
CA TYR A 167 12.52 -16.11 -4.48
C TYR A 167 13.14 -15.16 -3.45
N ASP A 168 12.59 -13.96 -3.28
CA ASP A 168 12.95 -13.05 -2.20
C ASP A 168 12.14 -13.27 -0.91
N ASN A 169 11.44 -14.40 -0.80
CA ASN A 169 10.76 -14.86 0.41
C ASN A 169 9.75 -13.85 0.99
N CYS A 170 8.83 -13.36 0.15
CA CYS A 170 7.72 -12.50 0.60
C CYS A 170 6.78 -13.24 1.58
N ASN A 171 6.09 -12.48 2.46
CA ASN A 171 5.17 -13.09 3.43
C ASN A 171 3.76 -13.34 2.87
N SER A 172 3.39 -12.60 1.83
CA SER A 172 2.09 -12.68 1.17
C SER A 172 2.22 -12.15 -0.27
N LEU A 173 1.53 -12.77 -1.22
CA LEU A 173 1.61 -12.43 -2.64
C LEU A 173 0.22 -12.31 -3.27
N HIS A 174 -0.01 -11.23 -4.00
CA HIS A 174 -1.11 -11.07 -4.93
C HIS A 174 -0.56 -11.08 -6.36
N THR A 175 -1.17 -11.92 -7.21
CA THR A 175 -0.89 -12.00 -8.64
C THR A 175 -2.07 -11.43 -9.38
N ASN A 176 -1.82 -10.45 -10.23
CA ASN A 176 -2.85 -9.79 -11.00
C ASN A 176 -3.34 -10.69 -12.14
N ALA A 177 -4.58 -10.49 -12.55
CA ALA A 177 -5.15 -11.20 -13.68
C ALA A 177 -4.71 -10.58 -15.02
N TYR A 178 -4.67 -11.42 -16.06
CA TYR A 178 -4.20 -10.99 -17.39
C TYR A 178 -5.05 -9.87 -18.02
N ASP A 179 -6.29 -9.70 -17.58
CA ASP A 179 -7.27 -8.70 -18.05
C ASP A 179 -7.38 -7.45 -17.15
N GLU A 180 -6.50 -7.29 -16.16
CA GLU A 180 -6.54 -6.18 -15.18
C GLU A 180 -6.50 -4.79 -15.84
N ALA A 181 -5.81 -4.65 -16.97
CA ALA A 181 -5.73 -3.39 -17.72
C ALA A 181 -7.09 -2.95 -18.30
N ILE A 182 -8.11 -3.82 -18.26
CA ILE A 182 -9.39 -3.62 -18.93
C ILE A 182 -10.56 -3.58 -17.94
N THR A 183 -10.68 -4.57 -17.07
CA THR A 183 -11.86 -4.75 -16.21
C THR A 183 -11.50 -5.47 -14.91
N THR A 184 -12.44 -5.51 -13.97
CA THR A 184 -12.31 -6.33 -12.77
C THR A 184 -12.23 -7.81 -13.16
N PRO A 185 -11.30 -8.60 -12.57
CA PRO A 185 -11.08 -9.99 -12.97
C PRO A 185 -12.35 -10.84 -12.96
N THR A 186 -12.56 -11.61 -14.03
CA THR A 186 -13.58 -12.66 -14.07
C THR A 186 -13.15 -13.88 -13.25
N GLU A 187 -14.07 -14.82 -12.96
CA GLU A 187 -13.71 -16.07 -12.27
C GLU A 187 -12.62 -16.85 -13.03
N GLU A 188 -12.65 -16.83 -14.37
CA GLU A 188 -11.64 -17.48 -15.21
C GLU A 188 -10.28 -16.78 -15.06
N SER A 189 -10.27 -15.45 -15.15
CA SER A 189 -9.05 -14.64 -15.04
C SER A 189 -8.40 -14.78 -13.66
N VAL A 190 -9.20 -14.84 -12.59
CA VAL A 190 -8.72 -15.10 -11.22
C VAL A 190 -8.11 -16.49 -11.11
N ARG A 191 -8.69 -17.53 -11.74
CA ARG A 191 -8.13 -18.88 -11.72
C ARG A 191 -6.74 -18.93 -12.37
N ARG A 192 -6.52 -18.21 -13.47
CA ARG A 192 -5.20 -18.10 -14.13
C ARG A 192 -4.19 -17.41 -13.23
N ALA A 193 -4.56 -16.26 -12.66
CA ALA A 193 -3.71 -15.54 -11.72
C ALA A 193 -3.29 -16.41 -10.52
N MET A 194 -4.24 -17.13 -9.91
CA MET A 194 -3.97 -18.07 -8.83
C MET A 194 -3.08 -19.24 -9.25
N ALA A 195 -3.25 -19.76 -10.48
CA ALA A 195 -2.46 -20.86 -11.00
C ALA A 195 -0.96 -20.51 -11.10
N ILE A 196 -0.61 -19.24 -11.38
CA ILE A 196 0.80 -18.77 -11.38
C ILE A 196 1.47 -19.11 -10.04
N GLN A 197 0.85 -18.72 -8.92
CA GLN A 197 1.41 -19.00 -7.60
C GLN A 197 1.45 -20.50 -7.30
N LEU A 198 0.44 -21.26 -7.73
CA LEU A 198 0.39 -22.71 -7.51
C LEU A 198 1.49 -23.43 -8.28
N ILE A 199 1.72 -23.08 -9.55
CA ILE A 199 2.76 -23.68 -10.37
C ILE A 199 4.14 -23.38 -9.79
N ILE A 200 4.43 -22.13 -9.42
CA ILE A 200 5.72 -21.78 -8.81
C ILE A 200 5.92 -22.55 -7.51
N ASN A 201 4.92 -22.60 -6.62
CA ASN A 201 5.08 -23.22 -5.31
C ASN A 201 5.02 -24.76 -5.31
N ARG A 202 4.37 -25.39 -6.30
CA ARG A 202 4.10 -26.84 -6.30
C ARG A 202 4.86 -27.59 -7.39
N GLU A 203 5.14 -26.96 -8.53
CA GLU A 203 5.73 -27.63 -9.70
C GLU A 203 7.16 -27.19 -9.98
N LEU A 204 7.48 -25.89 -9.81
CA LEU A 204 8.82 -25.37 -10.10
C LEU A 204 9.87 -25.92 -9.12
N GLY A 205 10.77 -26.77 -9.64
CA GLY A 205 11.73 -27.51 -8.81
C GLY A 205 12.66 -26.63 -7.97
N LEU A 206 13.10 -25.47 -8.48
CA LEU A 206 14.01 -24.58 -7.77
C LEU A 206 13.34 -23.89 -6.55
N ALA A 207 12.02 -23.70 -6.57
CA ALA A 207 11.26 -23.12 -5.46
C ALA A 207 11.18 -24.03 -4.22
N LYS A 208 11.69 -25.27 -4.30
CA LYS A 208 11.90 -26.13 -3.11
C LYS A 208 13.05 -25.64 -2.23
N ASN A 209 13.95 -24.82 -2.77
CA ASN A 209 14.96 -24.10 -1.99
C ASN A 209 14.37 -22.74 -1.59
N GLU A 210 14.43 -22.40 -0.30
CA GLU A 210 13.80 -21.19 0.27
C GLU A 210 14.73 -19.97 0.29
N ASN A 211 15.97 -20.12 -0.17
CA ASN A 211 16.97 -19.06 -0.25
C ASN A 211 17.79 -19.09 -1.55
N PRO A 212 17.17 -19.29 -2.74
CA PRO A 212 17.88 -19.64 -3.97
C PRO A 212 18.75 -18.49 -4.52
N LEU A 213 18.49 -17.26 -4.06
CA LEU A 213 19.22 -16.07 -4.47
C LEU A 213 20.50 -15.80 -3.65
N GLN A 214 20.67 -16.44 -2.48
CA GLN A 214 21.82 -16.19 -1.61
C GLN A 214 23.13 -16.66 -2.26
N GLY A 215 24.14 -15.79 -2.25
CA GLY A 215 25.44 -16.07 -2.87
C GLY A 215 25.52 -15.77 -4.38
N SER A 216 24.42 -15.34 -5.01
CA SER A 216 24.45 -14.86 -6.39
C SER A 216 25.14 -13.50 -6.48
N PHE A 217 26.21 -13.39 -7.26
CA PHE A 217 26.99 -12.16 -7.37
C PHE A 217 26.15 -10.94 -7.77
N VAL A 218 25.27 -11.10 -8.76
CA VAL A 218 24.40 -10.01 -9.21
C VAL A 218 23.36 -9.61 -8.16
N ILE A 219 22.85 -10.57 -7.37
CA ILE A 219 21.86 -10.26 -6.33
C ILE A 219 22.52 -9.55 -5.16
N GLU A 220 23.70 -10.00 -4.71
CA GLU A 220 24.41 -9.35 -3.60
C GLU A 220 24.80 -7.91 -4.00
N GLU A 221 25.39 -7.72 -5.19
CA GLU A 221 25.77 -6.38 -5.68
C GLU A 221 24.54 -5.47 -5.85
N LEU A 222 23.47 -5.97 -6.47
CA LEU A 222 22.24 -5.18 -6.62
C LEU A 222 21.60 -4.84 -5.27
N THR A 223 21.67 -5.74 -4.29
CA THR A 223 21.19 -5.47 -2.92
C THR A 223 21.94 -4.30 -2.30
N ASP A 224 23.26 -4.26 -2.45
CA ASP A 224 24.08 -3.18 -1.90
C ASP A 224 23.85 -1.85 -2.64
N LEU A 225 23.74 -1.87 -3.97
CA LEU A 225 23.42 -0.69 -4.77
C LEU A 225 22.05 -0.10 -4.43
N VAL A 226 21.03 -0.95 -4.29
CA VAL A 226 19.67 -0.52 -3.94
C VAL A 226 19.61 -0.02 -2.48
N GLU A 227 20.30 -0.68 -1.54
CA GLU A 227 20.38 -0.19 -0.15
C GLU A 227 21.00 1.21 -0.09
N GLU A 228 22.13 1.43 -0.76
CA GLU A 228 22.80 2.73 -0.81
C GLU A 228 21.92 3.81 -1.46
N ALA A 229 21.29 3.50 -2.60
CA ALA A 229 20.42 4.44 -3.29
C ALA A 229 19.22 4.87 -2.43
N VAL A 230 18.66 3.95 -1.63
CA VAL A 230 17.59 4.25 -0.67
C VAL A 230 18.09 5.16 0.45
N LEU A 231 19.29 4.93 0.97
CA LEU A 231 19.87 5.77 2.02
C LEU A 231 20.15 7.20 1.53
N ILE A 232 20.64 7.36 0.29
CA ILE A 232 20.81 8.68 -0.34
C ILE A 232 19.46 9.40 -0.46
N GLU A 233 18.39 8.68 -0.79
CA GLU A 233 17.05 9.26 -0.86
C GLU A 233 16.51 9.66 0.53
N PHE A 234 16.88 8.94 1.59
CA PHE A 234 16.58 9.37 2.97
C PHE A 234 17.28 10.67 3.35
N ASP A 235 18.52 10.89 2.93
CA ASP A 235 19.23 12.15 3.17
C ASP A 235 18.50 13.32 2.49
N ARG A 236 18.06 13.14 1.24
CA ARG A 236 17.27 14.15 0.52
C ARG A 236 15.95 14.49 1.21
N LEU A 237 15.27 13.50 1.78
CA LEU A 237 14.07 13.73 2.59
C LEU A 237 14.40 14.47 3.90
N THR A 238 15.50 14.10 4.54
CA THR A 238 15.95 14.71 5.80
C THR A 238 16.28 16.20 5.62
N GLU A 239 16.98 16.56 4.54
CA GLU A 239 17.26 17.95 4.17
C GLU A 239 16.00 18.82 3.98
N ARG A 240 14.85 18.18 3.71
CA ARG A 240 13.55 18.81 3.51
C ARG A 240 12.66 18.79 4.76
N GLY A 241 13.22 18.47 5.93
CA GLY A 241 12.45 18.37 7.17
C GLY A 241 11.73 17.04 7.34
N GLY A 242 12.27 15.96 6.76
CA GLY A 242 11.69 14.62 6.80
C GLY A 242 10.50 14.48 5.86
N VAL A 243 9.72 13.40 6.03
CA VAL A 243 8.59 13.07 5.15
C VAL A 243 7.55 14.19 5.12
N LEU A 244 7.16 14.71 6.29
CA LEU A 244 6.12 15.74 6.38
C LEU A 244 6.58 17.08 5.77
N GLY A 245 7.81 17.53 6.03
CA GLY A 245 8.34 18.74 5.41
C GLY A 245 8.52 18.59 3.89
N ALA A 246 8.95 17.41 3.43
CA ALA A 246 9.00 17.08 2.01
C ALA A 246 7.60 17.13 1.35
N MET A 247 6.55 16.67 2.05
CA MET A 247 5.17 16.74 1.58
C MET A 247 4.66 18.20 1.47
N GLU A 248 5.06 19.10 2.38
CA GLU A 248 4.70 20.53 2.28
C GLU A 248 5.25 21.17 0.98
N THR A 249 6.43 20.73 0.55
CA THR A 249 7.05 21.15 -0.73
C THR A 249 6.65 20.29 -1.93
N MET A 250 5.75 19.33 -1.74
CA MET A 250 5.29 18.38 -2.77
C MET A 250 6.41 17.55 -3.39
N TYR A 251 7.53 17.36 -2.69
CA TYR A 251 8.72 16.69 -3.22
C TYR A 251 8.43 15.28 -3.71
N GLN A 252 7.77 14.47 -2.88
CA GLN A 252 7.45 13.09 -3.24
C GLN A 252 6.52 13.04 -4.45
N ARG A 253 5.45 13.83 -4.45
CA ARG A 253 4.49 13.88 -5.57
C ARG A 253 5.17 14.36 -6.85
N GLY A 254 5.99 15.40 -6.79
CA GLY A 254 6.75 15.92 -7.93
C GLY A 254 7.69 14.86 -8.51
N LYS A 255 8.48 14.20 -7.66
CA LYS A 255 9.40 13.13 -8.09
C LYS A 255 8.68 11.95 -8.74
N ILE A 256 7.55 11.51 -8.17
CA ILE A 256 6.72 10.44 -8.74
C ILE A 256 6.19 10.84 -10.12
N GLN A 257 5.74 12.09 -10.29
CA GLN A 257 5.25 12.61 -11.57
C GLN A 257 6.37 12.70 -12.62
N GLU A 258 7.56 13.18 -12.24
CA GLU A 258 8.73 13.24 -13.11
C GLU A 258 9.12 11.85 -13.62
N GLU A 259 9.19 10.86 -12.72
CA GLU A 259 9.51 9.47 -13.07
C GLU A 259 8.41 8.84 -13.95
N SER A 260 7.14 9.16 -13.66
CA SER A 260 6.01 8.73 -14.47
C SER A 260 6.09 9.26 -15.91
N LEU A 261 6.36 10.56 -16.07
CA LEU A 261 6.51 11.21 -17.37
C LEU A 261 7.72 10.66 -18.14
N HIS A 262 8.83 10.42 -17.44
CA HIS A 262 10.00 9.80 -18.04
C HIS A 262 9.68 8.41 -18.60
N TYR A 263 9.02 7.55 -17.81
CA TYR A 263 8.58 6.23 -18.27
C TYR A 263 7.64 6.30 -19.48
N GLU A 264 6.60 7.14 -19.44
CA GLU A 264 5.66 7.24 -20.56
C GLU A 264 6.35 7.82 -21.81
N HIS A 265 7.30 8.74 -21.66
CA HIS A 265 8.11 9.24 -22.78
C HIS A 265 8.89 8.10 -23.45
N LEU A 266 9.63 7.30 -22.69
CA LEU A 266 10.41 6.18 -23.23
C LEU A 266 9.52 5.11 -23.87
N LYS A 267 8.36 4.83 -23.27
CA LYS A 267 7.36 3.90 -23.80
C LYS A 267 6.79 4.39 -25.13
N HIS A 268 6.44 5.68 -25.23
CA HIS A 268 5.88 6.26 -26.46
C HIS A 268 6.93 6.46 -27.55
N SER A 269 8.17 6.81 -27.21
CA SER A 269 9.26 6.94 -28.18
C SER A 269 9.74 5.59 -28.70
N GLY A 270 9.51 4.50 -27.95
CA GLY A 270 9.98 3.15 -28.27
C GLY A 270 11.38 2.84 -27.73
N GLU A 271 12.02 3.78 -27.03
CA GLU A 271 13.31 3.55 -26.36
C GLU A 271 13.21 2.50 -25.25
N LEU A 272 12.06 2.43 -24.57
CA LEU A 272 11.71 1.34 -23.69
C LEU A 272 10.87 0.30 -24.45
N PRO A 273 11.41 -0.88 -24.78
CA PRO A 273 10.68 -1.88 -25.55
C PRO A 273 9.58 -2.53 -24.70
N ILE A 274 8.34 -2.46 -25.19
CA ILE A 274 7.17 -3.08 -24.59
C ILE A 274 6.52 -4.00 -25.64
N ILE A 275 6.72 -5.31 -25.44
CA ILE A 275 6.24 -6.38 -26.32
C ILE A 275 4.71 -6.34 -26.45
N GLY A 276 4.21 -6.28 -27.69
CA GLY A 276 2.78 -6.18 -28.01
C GLY A 276 2.21 -4.76 -27.94
N VAL A 277 3.02 -3.76 -27.57
CA VAL A 277 2.58 -2.35 -27.45
C VAL A 277 3.30 -1.44 -28.43
N ASN A 278 4.64 -1.35 -28.34
CA ASN A 278 5.45 -0.51 -29.24
C ASN A 278 6.42 -1.31 -30.11
N THR A 279 6.61 -2.60 -29.82
CA THR A 279 7.43 -3.53 -30.60
C THR A 279 6.84 -4.93 -30.53
N PHE A 280 7.21 -5.81 -31.46
CA PHE A 280 6.61 -7.15 -31.63
C PHE A 280 5.08 -7.06 -31.75
N LEU A 281 4.62 -6.31 -32.75
CA LEU A 281 3.21 -6.09 -33.03
C LEU A 281 2.64 -7.23 -33.89
N SER A 282 1.34 -7.48 -33.79
CA SER A 282 0.66 -8.41 -34.69
C SER A 282 0.50 -7.80 -36.09
N ASP A 283 0.07 -8.59 -37.07
CA ASP A 283 -0.26 -8.10 -38.42
C ASP A 283 -1.37 -7.03 -38.39
N GLU A 284 -2.22 -7.05 -37.34
CA GLU A 284 -3.28 -6.07 -37.07
C GLU A 284 -2.79 -4.87 -36.25
N GLY A 285 -1.50 -4.83 -35.89
CA GLY A 285 -0.87 -3.78 -35.09
C GLY A 285 -0.95 -4.07 -33.58
N SER A 286 -1.53 -3.12 -32.83
CA SER A 286 -1.67 -3.20 -31.37
C SER A 286 -3.09 -2.77 -30.94
N PRO A 287 -4.14 -3.52 -31.35
CA PRO A 287 -5.50 -3.17 -30.97
C PRO A 287 -5.72 -3.40 -29.47
N THR A 288 -6.42 -2.46 -28.84
CA THR A 288 -6.90 -2.63 -27.47
C THR A 288 -8.01 -3.67 -27.44
N VAL A 289 -7.92 -4.64 -26.53
CA VAL A 289 -9.00 -5.61 -26.33
C VAL A 289 -10.17 -4.92 -25.64
N VAL A 290 -11.35 -5.01 -26.26
CA VAL A 290 -12.60 -4.53 -25.66
C VAL A 290 -13.23 -5.67 -24.86
N PRO A 291 -13.52 -5.49 -23.56
CA PRO A 291 -14.09 -6.56 -22.76
C PRO A 291 -15.51 -6.85 -23.22
N GLY A 292 -15.85 -8.14 -23.34
CA GLY A 292 -17.22 -8.57 -23.64
C GLY A 292 -18.21 -8.28 -22.50
N GLU A 293 -17.72 -8.26 -21.26
CA GLU A 293 -18.50 -7.98 -20.06
C GLU A 293 -17.72 -7.07 -19.10
N VAL A 294 -18.39 -6.05 -18.57
CA VAL A 294 -17.86 -5.18 -17.52
C VAL A 294 -18.71 -5.38 -16.27
N ILE A 295 -18.11 -5.96 -15.23
CA ILE A 295 -18.80 -6.21 -13.97
C ILE A 295 -19.10 -4.87 -13.30
N ARG A 296 -20.39 -4.55 -13.12
CA ARG A 296 -20.87 -3.32 -12.48
C ARG A 296 -22.02 -3.64 -11.52
N ALA A 297 -22.15 -2.82 -10.48
CA ALA A 297 -23.25 -2.94 -9.53
C ALA A 297 -24.62 -2.73 -10.21
N THR A 298 -25.58 -3.61 -9.91
CA THR A 298 -26.93 -3.55 -10.50
C THR A 298 -27.79 -2.45 -9.84
N PRO A 299 -28.85 -1.99 -10.51
CA PRO A 299 -29.81 -1.06 -9.90
C PRO A 299 -30.42 -1.59 -8.60
N GLU A 300 -30.69 -2.90 -8.52
CA GLU A 300 -31.28 -3.56 -7.36
C GLU A 300 -30.31 -3.57 -6.17
N GLU A 301 -29.02 -3.83 -6.40
CA GLU A 301 -27.99 -3.75 -5.37
C GLU A 301 -27.87 -2.32 -4.80
N LYS A 302 -27.97 -1.31 -5.67
CA LYS A 302 -27.96 0.10 -5.24
C LYS A 302 -29.18 0.45 -4.40
N ALA A 303 -30.38 0.05 -4.85
CA ALA A 303 -31.62 0.27 -4.12
C ALA A 303 -31.58 -0.42 -2.75
N TYR A 304 -31.14 -1.68 -2.70
CA TYR A 304 -30.97 -2.43 -1.46
C TYR A 304 -30.04 -1.74 -0.46
N GLN A 305 -28.90 -1.21 -0.92
CA GLN A 305 -27.97 -0.48 -0.06
C GLN A 305 -28.57 0.83 0.49
N ILE A 306 -29.38 1.53 -0.31
CA ILE A 306 -30.09 2.74 0.12
C ILE A 306 -31.13 2.39 1.19
N GLU A 307 -31.94 1.36 0.97
CA GLU A 307 -32.96 0.92 1.93
C GLU A 307 -32.31 0.50 3.27
N ARG A 308 -31.21 -0.26 3.23
CA ARG A 308 -30.45 -0.62 4.44
C ARG A 308 -29.92 0.59 5.19
N LEU A 309 -29.41 1.59 4.47
CA LEU A 309 -28.92 2.83 5.09
C LEU A 309 -30.06 3.60 5.76
N GLN A 310 -31.21 3.72 5.11
CA GLN A 310 -32.39 4.38 5.68
C GLN A 310 -32.90 3.65 6.92
N ALA A 311 -32.95 2.31 6.87
CA ALA A 311 -33.34 1.48 8.01
C ALA A 311 -32.39 1.66 9.20
N LEU A 312 -31.07 1.69 8.97
CA LEU A 312 -30.07 1.98 10.02
C LEU A 312 -30.32 3.36 10.65
N GLN A 313 -30.53 4.38 9.83
CA GLN A 313 -30.75 5.76 10.29
C GLN A 313 -32.06 5.93 11.08
N ALA A 314 -33.08 5.12 10.78
CA ALA A 314 -34.37 5.16 11.46
C ALA A 314 -34.43 4.32 12.76
N HIS A 315 -33.52 3.37 12.98
CA HIS A 315 -33.65 2.38 14.06
C HIS A 315 -33.39 2.94 15.47
N ARG A 316 -32.36 3.78 15.62
CA ARG A 316 -31.85 4.33 16.90
C ARG A 316 -31.31 5.77 16.73
N PRO A 317 -32.18 6.73 16.36
CA PRO A 317 -31.74 8.08 16.01
C PRO A 317 -31.16 8.86 17.21
N ASP A 318 -31.71 8.66 18.41
CA ASP A 318 -31.26 9.36 19.62
C ASP A 318 -29.87 8.87 20.07
N GLU A 319 -29.63 7.55 20.06
CA GLU A 319 -28.30 6.98 20.34
C GLU A 319 -27.28 7.39 19.28
N ALA A 320 -27.68 7.45 18.00
CA ALA A 320 -26.82 7.95 16.95
C ALA A 320 -26.42 9.42 17.18
N ALA A 321 -27.38 10.29 17.52
CA ALA A 321 -27.11 11.69 17.81
C ALA A 321 -26.17 11.86 19.02
N ALA A 322 -26.40 11.12 20.11
CA ALA A 322 -25.56 11.14 21.29
C ALA A 322 -24.13 10.64 20.98
N ALA A 323 -24.00 9.56 20.19
CA ALA A 323 -22.70 9.03 19.81
C ALA A 323 -21.88 9.99 18.93
N LEU A 324 -22.53 10.68 17.98
CA LEU A 324 -21.87 11.69 17.14
C LEU A 324 -21.42 12.90 17.97
N ALA A 325 -22.25 13.40 18.89
CA ALA A 325 -21.88 14.49 19.78
C ALA A 325 -20.71 14.13 20.71
N ARG A 326 -20.71 12.88 21.23
CA ARG A 326 -19.57 12.36 22.00
C ARG A 326 -18.31 12.31 21.15
N LEU A 327 -18.39 11.81 19.92
CA LEU A 327 -17.25 11.72 19.01
C LEU A 327 -16.63 13.10 18.76
N GLN A 328 -17.44 14.13 18.53
CA GLN A 328 -16.98 15.51 18.37
C GLN A 328 -16.34 16.07 19.64
N THR A 329 -16.94 15.80 20.80
CA THR A 329 -16.41 16.21 22.10
C THR A 329 -15.03 15.60 22.34
N VAL A 330 -14.87 14.30 22.10
CA VAL A 330 -13.59 13.57 22.23
C VAL A 330 -12.55 14.12 21.24
N ALA A 331 -12.95 14.45 20.02
CA ALA A 331 -12.06 15.09 19.04
C ALA A 331 -11.48 16.39 19.58
N MET A 332 -12.33 17.28 20.09
CA MET A 332 -11.96 18.60 20.61
C MET A 332 -11.15 18.52 21.91
N GLN A 333 -11.47 17.57 22.78
CA GLN A 333 -10.77 17.36 24.06
C GLN A 333 -9.47 16.56 23.93
N GLN A 334 -9.05 16.25 22.70
CA GLN A 334 -7.84 15.47 22.44
C GLN A 334 -7.84 14.06 23.06
N GLY A 335 -9.03 13.46 23.28
CA GLY A 335 -9.16 12.08 23.73
C GLY A 335 -8.97 11.07 22.59
N ASN A 336 -8.93 9.77 22.94
CA ASN A 336 -8.80 8.68 21.98
C ASN A 336 -10.07 8.55 21.11
N LEU A 337 -9.96 8.94 19.85
CA LEU A 337 -11.09 8.93 18.91
C LEU A 337 -11.54 7.52 18.54
N PHE A 338 -10.62 6.56 18.47
CA PHE A 338 -10.94 5.20 18.07
C PHE A 338 -11.83 4.51 19.10
N GLU A 339 -11.60 4.74 20.40
CA GLU A 339 -12.49 4.24 21.46
C GLU A 339 -13.93 4.77 21.30
N ALA A 340 -14.09 6.06 20.98
CA ALA A 340 -15.40 6.64 20.71
C ALA A 340 -16.02 6.07 19.42
N LEU A 341 -15.21 5.81 18.38
CA LEU A 341 -15.66 5.18 17.14
C LEU A 341 -16.21 3.76 17.38
N MET A 342 -15.59 2.97 18.25
CA MET A 342 -16.07 1.63 18.61
C MET A 342 -17.50 1.64 19.19
N ALA A 343 -17.93 2.75 19.79
CA ALA A 343 -19.31 2.98 20.20
C ALA A 343 -20.18 3.53 19.05
N ALA A 344 -19.69 4.52 18.31
CA ALA A 344 -20.46 5.21 17.27
C ALA A 344 -20.87 4.30 16.11
N VAL A 345 -20.01 3.39 15.66
CA VAL A 345 -20.29 2.50 14.51
C VAL A 345 -21.46 1.53 14.74
N LYS A 346 -21.92 1.37 15.98
CA LYS A 346 -23.09 0.54 16.32
C LYS A 346 -24.41 1.20 15.92
N PHE A 347 -24.43 2.52 15.76
CA PHE A 347 -25.66 3.31 15.55
C PHE A 347 -25.56 4.28 14.38
N CYS A 348 -24.34 4.68 14.00
CA CYS A 348 -24.10 5.71 13.00
C CYS A 348 -23.58 5.10 11.69
N SER A 349 -24.03 5.65 10.56
CA SER A 349 -23.46 5.31 9.26
C SER A 349 -22.09 5.96 9.04
N LEU A 350 -21.30 5.42 8.11
CA LEU A 350 -20.01 5.99 7.70
C LEU A 350 -20.15 7.49 7.35
N GLY A 351 -21.16 7.85 6.55
CA GLY A 351 -21.38 9.25 6.15
C GLY A 351 -21.83 10.16 7.30
N GLN A 352 -22.49 9.64 8.35
CA GLN A 352 -22.79 10.44 9.55
C GLN A 352 -21.53 10.73 10.36
N ILE A 353 -20.71 9.69 10.59
CA ILE A 353 -19.44 9.79 11.33
C ILE A 353 -18.50 10.76 10.62
N THR A 354 -18.26 10.58 9.32
CA THR A 354 -17.36 11.42 8.54
C THR A 354 -17.78 12.89 8.57
N ARG A 355 -19.08 13.19 8.38
CA ARG A 355 -19.57 14.58 8.43
C ARG A 355 -19.46 15.20 9.82
N ALA A 356 -19.71 14.44 10.87
CA ALA A 356 -19.52 14.92 12.24
C ALA A 356 -18.04 15.25 12.51
N LEU A 357 -17.12 14.41 12.04
CA LEU A 357 -15.68 14.64 12.16
C LEU A 357 -15.19 15.80 11.28
N PHE A 358 -15.78 16.06 10.11
CA PHE A 358 -15.42 17.23 9.31
C PHE A 358 -15.63 18.57 10.04
N GLN A 359 -16.60 18.63 10.97
CA GLN A 359 -16.86 19.84 11.74
C GLN A 359 -15.76 20.14 12.78
N VAL A 360 -14.95 19.15 13.16
CA VAL A 360 -13.95 19.28 14.25
C VAL A 360 -12.52 18.95 13.81
N GLY A 361 -12.33 18.07 12.84
CA GLY A 361 -11.03 17.63 12.31
C GLY A 361 -10.64 18.27 10.97
N GLY A 362 -11.53 19.08 10.39
CA GLY A 362 -11.33 19.71 9.09
C GLY A 362 -11.44 18.74 7.91
N GLN A 363 -11.50 19.31 6.71
CA GLN A 363 -11.46 18.55 5.45
C GLN A 363 -10.07 18.66 4.84
N TYR A 364 -9.63 17.58 4.17
CA TYR A 364 -8.41 17.62 3.37
C TYR A 364 -8.51 18.73 2.32
N ARG A 365 -7.46 19.54 2.22
CA ARG A 365 -7.29 20.50 1.12
C ARG A 365 -6.18 19.98 0.23
N ARG A 366 -6.48 19.80 -1.06
CA ARG A 366 -5.43 19.56 -2.05
C ARG A 366 -4.55 20.79 -2.09
N SER A 367 -3.29 20.64 -1.71
CA SER A 367 -2.24 21.55 -2.10
C SER A 367 -2.20 21.54 -3.64
N MET A 368 -2.51 22.66 -4.28
CA MET A 368 -2.33 22.84 -5.73
C MET A 368 -1.06 23.62 -5.97
#